data_AF-A0A520PIB2-F1
#
_entry.id   AF-A0A520PIB2-F1
#
_cell.length_a   1.000
_cell.length_b   1.000
_cell.length_c   1.000
_cell.angle_alpha   90.00
_cell.angle_beta   90.00
_cell.angle_gamma   90.00
#
_symmetry.space_group_name_H-M   'P 1'
#
loop_
_entity.id
_entity.type
_entity.pdbx_description
1 polymer ?
#
loop_
_entity_poly.entity_id
_entity_poly.type
_entity_poly.pdbx_seq_one_letter_code
_entity_poly.pdbx_strand_id
1 'polypeptide(L)'
;MAEESTLDTEVRHFIYQTFISALRPPTTEETAKRFQLPINKIESAFERLAATHDIALAPGSHSIWMAHPFSALPTNYTAKIDGKKYYGN
;
A
#
# COMPACT_ATOMS: atom_id res chain seq x y z
N MET A 1 -5.86 -2.22 20.82
CA MET A 1 -5.12 -3.24 20.04
C MET A 1 -6.00 -3.87 18.96
N ALA A 2 -7.19 -4.41 19.24
CA ALA A 2 -8.06 -5.03 18.22
C ALA A 2 -8.57 -4.05 17.13
N GLU A 3 -8.81 -2.78 17.48
CA GLU A 3 -9.25 -1.77 16.50
C GLU A 3 -8.14 -1.39 15.51
N GLU A 4 -6.88 -1.37 15.96
CA GLU A 4 -5.73 -1.04 15.09
C GLU A 4 -5.43 -2.16 14.10
N SER A 5 -5.54 -3.43 14.50
CA SER A 5 -5.37 -4.57 13.56
C SER A 5 -6.46 -4.62 12.48
N THR A 6 -7.69 -4.22 12.82
CA THR A 6 -8.78 -4.12 11.85
C THR A 6 -8.51 -3.00 10.85
N LEU A 7 -8.11 -1.82 11.34
CA LEU A 7 -7.71 -0.70 10.48
C LEU A 7 -6.55 -1.08 9.55
N ASP A 8 -5.50 -1.72 10.07
CA ASP A 8 -4.34 -2.14 9.28
C ASP A 8 -4.76 -3.10 8.16
N THR A 9 -5.68 -4.02 8.44
CA THR A 9 -6.23 -4.95 7.45
C THR A 9 -7.02 -4.21 6.35
N GLU A 10 -7.86 -3.25 6.73
CA GLU A 10 -8.63 -2.46 5.76
C GLU A 10 -7.75 -1.54 4.92
N VAL A 11 -6.75 -0.89 5.54
CA VAL A 11 -5.75 -0.07 4.84
C VAL A 11 -4.98 -0.92 3.85
N ARG A 12 -4.52 -2.10 4.26
CA ARG A 12 -3.84 -3.06 3.38
C ARG A 12 -4.72 -3.45 2.20
N HIS A 13 -6.00 -3.76 2.43
CA HIS A 13 -6.94 -4.08 1.36
C HIS A 13 -7.11 -2.90 0.37
N PHE A 14 -7.21 -1.67 0.88
CA PHE A 14 -7.30 -0.48 0.04
C PHE A 14 -6.04 -0.26 -0.82
N ILE A 15 -4.85 -0.55 -0.29
CA ILE A 15 -3.60 -0.53 -1.05
C ILE A 15 -3.69 -1.48 -2.26
N TYR A 16 -4.10 -2.74 -2.05
CA TYR A 16 -4.27 -3.71 -3.13
C TYR A 16 -5.29 -3.27 -4.18
N GLN A 17 -6.44 -2.76 -3.75
CA GLN A 17 -7.47 -2.25 -4.67
C GLN A 17 -6.94 -1.10 -5.54
N THR A 18 -6.11 -0.23 -4.97
CA THR A 18 -5.51 0.89 -5.69
C THR A 18 -4.47 0.41 -6.70
N PHE A 19 -3.64 -0.59 -6.35
CA PHE A 19 -2.72 -1.22 -7.30
C PHE A 19 -3.46 -1.82 -8.50
N ILE A 20 -4.55 -2.55 -8.26
CA ILE A 20 -5.35 -3.19 -9.33
C ILE A 20 -5.97 -2.13 -10.24
N SER A 21 -6.48 -1.05 -9.66
CA SER A 21 -7.21 -0.01 -10.39
C SER A 21 -6.28 0.94 -11.13
N ALA A 22 -5.29 1.48 -10.43
CA ALA A 22 -4.46 2.62 -10.85
C ALA A 22 -3.01 2.26 -11.19
N LEU A 23 -2.59 0.99 -11.02
CA LEU A 23 -1.20 0.52 -11.26
C LEU A 23 -0.14 1.18 -10.37
N ARG A 24 -0.57 1.82 -9.29
CA ARG A 24 0.29 2.44 -8.28
C ARG A 24 -0.35 2.26 -6.90
N PRO A 25 0.43 2.36 -5.82
CA PRO A 25 -0.14 2.44 -4.48
C PRO A 25 -0.88 3.77 -4.26
N PRO A 26 -1.76 3.84 -3.25
CA PRO A 26 -2.34 5.09 -2.82
C PRO A 26 -1.29 5.95 -2.09
N THR A 27 -1.47 7.26 -2.09
CA THR A 27 -0.71 8.15 -1.22
C THR A 27 -1.26 8.13 0.21
N THR A 28 -0.47 8.63 1.17
CA THR A 28 -0.93 8.83 2.55
C THR A 28 -2.15 9.73 2.61
N GLU A 29 -2.19 10.79 1.80
CA GLU A 29 -3.32 11.73 1.71
C GLU A 29 -4.58 11.08 1.11
N GLU A 30 -4.44 10.28 0.04
CA GLU A 30 -5.55 9.53 -0.56
C GLU A 30 -6.16 8.55 0.44
N THR A 31 -5.30 7.88 1.21
CA THR A 31 -5.70 6.93 2.24
C THR A 31 -6.37 7.64 3.43
N ALA A 32 -5.80 8.74 3.92
CA ALA A 32 -6.38 9.56 4.97
C ALA A 32 -7.78 10.05 4.59
N LYS A 33 -7.94 10.55 3.35
CA LYS A 33 -9.23 10.96 2.81
C LYS A 33 -10.23 9.80 2.70
N ARG A 34 -9.79 8.61 2.30
CA ARG A 34 -10.64 7.41 2.16
C ARG A 34 -11.18 6.90 3.49
N PHE A 35 -10.39 6.97 4.56
CA PHE A 35 -10.78 6.50 5.89
C PHE A 35 -11.30 7.62 6.80
N GLN A 36 -11.27 8.87 6.34
CA GLN A 36 -11.62 10.06 7.13
C GLN A 36 -10.83 10.13 8.45
N LEU A 37 -9.54 9.76 8.36
CA LEU A 37 -8.61 9.74 9.47
C LEU A 37 -7.51 10.79 9.27
N PRO A 38 -6.91 11.30 10.35
CA PRO A 38 -5.77 12.19 10.23
C PRO A 38 -4.57 11.46 9.64
N ILE A 39 -3.72 12.20 8.92
CA ILE A 39 -2.56 11.66 8.19
C ILE A 39 -1.65 10.83 9.12
N ASN A 40 -1.37 11.32 10.33
CA ASN A 40 -0.52 10.62 11.31
C ASN A 40 -1.04 9.22 11.69
N LYS A 41 -2.36 9.00 11.70
CA LYS A 41 -2.95 7.68 11.98
C LYS A 41 -2.71 6.72 10.82
N ILE A 42 -2.74 7.22 9.59
CA ILE A 42 -2.43 6.43 8.39
C ILE A 42 -0.93 6.13 8.31
N GLU A 43 -0.08 7.11 8.60
CA GLU A 43 1.38 6.91 8.69
C GLU A 43 1.72 5.82 9.71
N SER A 44 1.10 5.87 10.89
CA SER A 44 1.26 4.82 11.91
C SER A 44 0.81 3.43 11.42
N ALA A 45 -0.28 3.37 10.64
CA ALA A 45 -0.76 2.11 10.05
C ALA A 45 0.21 1.59 8.98
N PHE A 46 0.74 2.47 8.13
CA PHE A 46 1.77 2.12 7.15
C PHE A 46 3.04 1.60 7.81
N GLU A 47 3.49 2.25 8.90
CA GLU A 47 4.65 1.79 9.68
C GLU A 47 4.42 0.41 10.28
N ARG A 48 3.23 0.13 10.84
CA ARG A 48 2.88 -1.19 11.37
C ARG A 48 2.86 -2.26 10.29
N LEU A 49 2.24 -1.97 9.15
CA LEU A 49 2.21 -2.87 7.98
C LEU A 49 3.62 -3.10 7.41
N ALA A 50 4.50 -2.10 7.46
CA ALA A 50 5.89 -2.26 7.06
C ALA A 50 6.66 -3.14 8.05
N ALA A 51 6.42 -3.00 9.35
CA ALA A 51 7.04 -3.82 10.38
C ALA A 51 6.64 -5.31 10.25
N THR A 52 5.41 -5.61 9.81
CA THR A 52 4.94 -6.98 9.54
C THR A 52 5.36 -7.51 8.16
N HIS A 53 6.13 -6.74 7.39
CA HIS A 53 6.54 -7.07 6.01
C HIS A 53 5.36 -7.23 5.03
N ASP A 54 4.18 -6.70 5.36
CA ASP A 54 3.04 -6.65 4.45
C ASP A 54 3.28 -5.65 3.31
N ILE A 55 3.97 -4.54 3.61
CA ILE A 55 4.36 -3.50 2.66
C ILE A 55 5.81 -3.08 2.86
N ALA A 56 6.40 -2.40 1.88
CA ALA A 56 7.67 -1.71 2.01
C ALA A 56 7.49 -0.22 1.74
N LEU A 57 8.01 0.62 2.64
CA LEU A 57 8.02 2.08 2.50
C LEU A 57 9.34 2.57 1.92
N ALA A 58 9.30 3.70 1.22
CA ALA A 58 10.47 4.39 0.73
C ALA A 58 11.30 4.92 1.91
N PRO A 59 12.65 4.84 1.87
CA PRO A 59 13.49 5.37 2.92
C PRO A 59 13.24 6.88 3.13
N GLY A 60 12.94 7.26 4.39
CA GLY A 60 12.71 8.66 4.75
C GLY A 60 11.33 9.21 4.35
N SER A 61 10.40 8.37 3.88
CA SER A 61 9.02 8.79 3.66
C SER A 61 8.01 7.67 3.95
N HIS A 62 6.72 8.02 4.00
CA HIS A 62 5.62 7.05 4.09
C HIS A 62 5.06 6.66 2.72
N SER A 63 5.85 6.85 1.65
CA SER A 63 5.47 6.41 0.31
C SER A 63 5.63 4.90 0.18
N ILE A 64 4.60 4.22 -0.27
CA ILE A 64 4.63 2.76 -0.47
C ILE A 64 5.42 2.45 -1.74
N TRP A 65 6.47 1.63 -1.62
CA TRP A 65 7.18 1.07 -2.77
C TRP A 65 6.64 -0.28 -3.18
N MET A 66 6.25 -1.12 -2.21
CA MET A 66 5.84 -2.50 -2.47
C MET A 66 4.72 -2.91 -1.52
N ALA A 67 3.79 -3.72 -2.02
CA ALA A 67 2.77 -4.40 -1.23
C ALA A 67 2.60 -5.80 -1.85
N HIS A 68 3.23 -6.82 -1.25
CA HIS A 68 3.41 -8.13 -1.87
C HIS A 68 2.06 -8.76 -2.28
N PRO A 69 1.83 -9.09 -3.57
CA PRO A 69 2.83 -9.37 -4.60
C PRO A 69 3.16 -8.20 -5.54
N PHE A 70 2.61 -7.01 -5.33
CA PHE A 70 2.79 -5.84 -6.20
C PHE A 70 4.02 -5.01 -5.82
N SER A 71 4.71 -4.52 -6.84
CA SER A 71 5.74 -3.51 -6.75
C SER A 71 5.29 -2.26 -7.52
N ALA A 72 5.47 -1.09 -6.89
CA ALA A 72 5.34 0.21 -7.55
C ALA A 72 6.58 0.55 -8.40
N LEU A 73 7.70 -0.15 -8.17
CA LEU A 73 8.93 0.00 -8.91
C LEU A 73 9.00 -1.02 -10.06
N PRO A 74 9.52 -0.63 -11.25
CA PRO A 74 9.74 -1.57 -12.33
C PRO A 74 10.71 -2.69 -11.91
N THR A 75 10.27 -3.93 -12.05
CA THR A 75 11.07 -5.13 -11.83
C THR A 75 11.10 -6.01 -13.09
N ASN A 76 12.01 -6.99 -13.11
CA ASN A 76 12.06 -7.99 -14.18
C ASN A 76 10.88 -8.99 -14.13
N TYR A 77 10.13 -9.03 -13.01
CA TYR A 77 8.95 -9.87 -12.84
C TYR A 77 7.70 -9.07 -13.21
N THR A 78 7.18 -9.30 -14.42
CA THR A 78 6.03 -8.56 -14.94
C THR A 78 4.85 -9.48 -15.22
N ALA A 79 3.67 -9.10 -14.75
CA ALA A 79 2.40 -9.75 -15.12
C ALA A 79 1.58 -8.81 -16.01
N LYS A 80 0.89 -9.38 -17.01
CA LYS A 80 -0.04 -8.65 -17.88
C LYS A 80 -1.43 -9.26 -17.79
N ILE A 81 -2.42 -8.44 -17.46
CA ILE A 81 -3.83 -8.84 -17.34
C ILE A 81 -4.67 -7.70 -17.93
N ASP A 82 -5.59 -8.01 -18.85
CA ASP A 82 -6.48 -7.02 -19.50
C ASP A 82 -5.79 -5.75 -20.01
N GLY A 83 -4.60 -5.90 -20.62
CA GLY A 83 -3.80 -4.78 -21.14
C GLY A 83 -3.06 -3.96 -20.09
N LYS A 84 -3.24 -4.25 -18.80
CA LYS A 84 -2.50 -3.64 -17.69
C LYS A 84 -1.22 -4.41 -17.38
N LYS A 85 -0.14 -3.70 -17.06
CA LYS A 85 1.16 -4.28 -16.68
C LYS A 85 1.43 -4.03 -15.19
N TYR A 86 1.69 -5.11 -14.47
CA TYR A 86 2.03 -5.12 -13.05
C TYR A 86 3.49 -5.56 -12.86
N TYR A 87 4.11 -5.09 -11.80
CA TYR A 87 5.45 -5.52 -11.36
C TYR A 87 5.33 -6.28 -10.04
N GLY A 88 6.16 -7.30 -9.85
CA GLY A 88 6.25 -8.06 -8.60
C GLY A 88 7.68 -8.27 -8.14
N ASN A 89 7.85 -8.90 -6.99
CA ASN A 89 9.15 -9.31 -6.42
C ASN A 89 9.32 -10.83 -6.46
#